data_AF-A0A354EDQ2-F1
#
_entry.id   AF-A0A354EDQ2-F1
#
_cell.length_a   1.000
_cell.length_b   1.000
_cell.length_c   1.000
_cell.angle_alpha   90.00
_cell.angle_beta   90.00
_cell.angle_gamma   90.00
#
_symmetry.space_group_name_H-M   'P 1'
#
loop_
_entity.id
_entity.type
_entity.pdbx_description
1 polymer ?
#
loop_
_entity_poly.entity_id
_entity_poly.type
_entity_poly.pdbx_seq_one_letter_code
_entity_poly.pdbx_strand_id
1 'polypeptide(L)'
;MTSIIFIFFLALLASFFLTPFVGKVAKRFDIVDQPSDRKVHTAPIPRVGGVALFLAFFTSLLLFSLNKYMLRDLIEREQRVSVFIIGAVLIFGLGLWDDLRRLPSSAKFAGQIGVATLLYFGGFQIHAVSLPFAGAVQLGIFSLPITIFWFILVINAINLIDGLDGLAAGVTLFVSITMMVTCLANKRLLEALCFASLSGTLLGFLRYNFNPASIFMGDCGSYFLGYLLASLSLLGSIKGQFATAMLIPVIALGVPLIDTLWAPLRRFALGRKMFQPDSGHLHHQLLRLGYSQRRAVLILYAFTIVLGLVSIVMVHAKDEAAALILLVVGSGVIFTGRFIGLRVFFGSGRVGHWLHEVSDVTGMTHERRSFFNHQLAISSAATLDDLWAALCRAVADLDMDLADLVLYAQPPSNQCTEGGAGSGEPRLSSVTYTWKKRDQPSVSWLNDRGLMKIEQPLLIQEGTNVRYFGLLILVKDMHGQAASHFMLTRIEHLRRALITALEQIYA
;
A
#
# COMPACT_ATOMS: atom_id res chain seq x y z
N MET A 1 38.00 -7.58 -14.95
CA MET A 1 37.95 -7.53 -13.47
C MET A 1 38.48 -6.22 -12.92
N THR A 2 39.68 -5.77 -13.33
CA THR A 2 40.26 -4.46 -12.97
C THR A 2 39.29 -3.29 -13.14
N SER A 3 38.58 -3.24 -14.26
CA SER A 3 37.60 -2.20 -14.59
C SER A 3 36.41 -2.14 -13.64
N ILE A 4 35.92 -3.31 -13.21
CA ILE A 4 34.77 -3.44 -12.31
C ILE A 4 35.16 -2.99 -10.91
N ILE A 5 36.33 -3.42 -10.45
CA ILE A 5 36.88 -2.99 -9.17
C ILE A 5 37.11 -1.47 -9.19
N PHE A 6 37.69 -0.95 -10.28
CA PHE A 6 37.95 0.47 -10.42
C PHE A 6 36.67 1.31 -10.37
N ILE A 7 35.65 0.99 -11.17
CA ILE A 7 34.40 1.78 -11.16
C ILE A 7 33.65 1.65 -9.84
N PHE A 8 33.69 0.48 -9.19
CA PHE A 8 33.12 0.27 -7.86
C PHE A 8 33.76 1.22 -6.83
N PHE A 9 35.09 1.26 -6.74
CA PHE A 9 35.78 2.14 -5.80
C PHE A 9 35.61 3.62 -6.15
N LEU A 10 35.59 3.95 -7.45
CA LEU A 10 35.34 5.31 -7.90
C LEU A 10 33.95 5.80 -7.45
N ALA A 11 32.93 4.98 -7.65
CA ALA A 11 31.56 5.28 -7.22
C ALA A 11 31.43 5.35 -5.68
N LEU A 12 32.13 4.46 -4.96
CA LEU A 12 32.19 4.46 -3.50
C LEU A 12 32.77 5.77 -2.98
N LEU A 13 33.93 6.18 -3.49
CA LEU A 13 34.57 7.43 -3.07
C LEU A 13 33.71 8.64 -3.44
N ALA A 14 33.15 8.68 -4.65
CA ALA A 14 32.25 9.75 -5.07
C ALA A 14 31.07 9.88 -4.11
N SER A 15 30.38 8.78 -3.79
CA SER A 15 29.26 8.78 -2.85
C SER A 15 29.69 9.14 -1.43
N PHE A 16 30.83 8.62 -0.97
CA PHE A 16 31.37 8.91 0.37
C PHE A 16 31.64 10.39 0.60
N PHE A 17 32.11 11.13 -0.41
CA PHE A 17 32.36 12.57 -0.32
C PHE A 17 31.14 13.43 -0.66
N LEU A 18 30.33 13.04 -1.64
CA LEU A 18 29.14 13.79 -2.05
C LEU A 18 28.03 13.75 -0.98
N THR A 19 27.86 12.63 -0.29
CA THR A 19 26.81 12.45 0.73
C THR A 19 26.86 13.50 1.85
N PRO A 20 27.98 13.72 2.56
CA PRO A 20 28.06 14.76 3.59
C PRO A 20 27.99 16.17 3.00
N PHE A 21 28.46 16.40 1.77
CA PHE A 21 28.34 17.68 1.09
C PHE A 21 26.87 18.04 0.83
N VAL A 22 26.12 17.12 0.22
CA VAL A 22 24.66 17.25 0.00
C VAL A 22 23.93 17.44 1.33
N GLY A 23 24.31 16.69 2.37
CA GLY A 23 23.74 16.87 3.71
C GLY A 23 23.93 18.28 4.29
N LYS A 24 25.10 18.89 4.10
CA LYS A 24 25.35 20.30 4.53
C LYS A 24 24.53 21.29 3.72
N VAL A 25 24.45 21.10 2.40
CA VAL A 25 23.65 21.97 1.51
C VAL A 25 22.16 21.89 1.89
N ALA A 26 21.63 20.68 2.09
CA ALA A 26 20.24 20.46 2.47
C ALA A 26 19.86 21.15 3.78
N LYS A 27 20.74 21.10 4.80
CA LYS A 27 20.55 21.83 6.07
C LYS A 27 20.53 23.34 5.87
N ARG A 28 21.34 23.87 4.95
CA ARG A 28 21.38 25.31 4.64
C ARG A 28 20.09 25.81 3.97
N PHE A 29 19.42 24.96 3.19
CA PHE A 29 18.18 25.27 2.50
C PHE A 29 16.91 24.77 3.24
N ASP A 30 17.06 24.32 4.49
CA ASP A 30 15.97 23.78 5.33
C ASP A 30 15.20 22.59 4.70
N ILE A 31 15.88 21.82 3.84
CA ILE A 31 15.32 20.60 3.24
C ILE A 31 15.57 19.42 4.19
N VAL A 32 14.95 19.50 5.36
CA VAL A 32 15.10 18.54 6.45
C VAL A 32 13.78 17.91 6.85
N ASP A 33 13.83 16.62 7.21
CA ASP A 33 12.66 15.93 7.73
C ASP A 33 12.51 16.19 9.23
N GLN A 34 11.45 16.91 9.62
CA GLN A 34 11.18 17.22 11.01
C GLN A 34 10.62 16.00 11.77
N PRO A 35 11.00 15.83 13.05
CA PRO A 35 10.47 14.77 13.90
C PRO A 35 8.97 14.96 14.14
N SER A 36 8.21 13.86 14.22
CA SER A 36 6.78 13.85 14.54
C SER A 36 6.40 12.60 15.33
N ASP A 37 5.24 12.60 15.99
CA ASP A 37 4.76 11.48 16.85
C ASP A 37 4.69 10.12 16.15
N ARG A 38 4.73 10.09 14.81
CA ARG A 38 4.71 8.87 13.99
C ARG A 38 6.09 8.40 13.51
N LYS A 39 7.15 9.16 13.77
CA LYS A 39 8.51 8.90 13.26
C LYS A 39 9.46 8.49 14.39
N VAL A 40 10.40 7.61 14.05
CA VAL A 40 11.34 7.02 15.01
C VAL A 40 12.53 7.95 15.33
N HIS A 41 12.78 8.97 14.50
CA HIS A 41 13.89 9.90 14.69
C HIS A 41 13.52 11.09 15.59
N THR A 42 14.49 11.55 16.37
CA THR A 42 14.32 12.61 17.37
C THR A 42 14.98 13.94 16.97
N ALA A 43 15.70 13.97 15.85
CA ALA A 43 16.42 15.14 15.35
C ALA A 43 16.12 15.38 13.86
N PRO A 44 16.14 16.63 13.37
CA PRO A 44 15.91 16.92 11.96
C PRO A 44 17.03 16.34 11.09
N ILE A 45 16.67 15.42 10.20
CA ILE A 45 17.60 14.71 9.30
C ILE A 45 17.34 15.14 7.85
N PRO A 46 18.36 15.53 7.06
CA PRO A 46 18.17 15.89 5.66
C PRO A 46 17.55 14.76 4.83
N ARG A 47 16.58 15.07 3.96
CA ARG A 47 15.81 14.06 3.17
C ARG A 47 16.07 14.14 1.66
N VAL A 48 17.31 14.42 1.27
CA VAL A 48 17.73 14.54 -0.14
C VAL A 48 19.00 13.74 -0.46
N GLY A 49 19.23 12.65 0.28
CA GLY A 49 20.36 11.74 0.06
C GLY A 49 20.38 11.14 -1.35
N GLY A 50 19.22 11.03 -2.00
CA GLY A 50 19.09 10.62 -3.39
C GLY A 50 19.88 11.49 -4.37
N VAL A 51 20.07 12.79 -4.09
CA VAL A 51 20.92 13.67 -4.91
C VAL A 51 22.37 13.16 -4.90
N ALA A 52 22.88 12.76 -3.73
CA ALA A 52 24.23 12.22 -3.63
C ALA A 52 24.37 10.89 -4.38
N LEU A 53 23.36 10.00 -4.27
CA LEU A 53 23.32 8.73 -5.00
C LEU A 53 23.32 8.94 -6.52
N PHE A 54 22.45 9.82 -7.02
CA PHE A 54 22.33 10.16 -8.43
C PHE A 54 23.65 10.71 -8.98
N LEU A 55 24.20 11.73 -8.30
CA LEU A 55 25.47 12.34 -8.71
C LEU A 55 26.62 11.35 -8.65
N ALA A 56 26.74 10.54 -7.60
CA ALA A 56 27.83 9.57 -7.48
C ALA A 56 27.79 8.50 -8.58
N PHE A 57 26.61 7.96 -8.88
CA PHE A 57 26.42 6.94 -9.90
C PHE A 57 26.78 7.44 -11.31
N PHE A 58 26.27 8.62 -11.69
CA PHE A 58 26.58 9.18 -13.02
C PHE A 58 27.99 9.75 -13.11
N THR A 59 28.53 10.32 -12.03
CA THR A 59 29.91 10.83 -12.01
C THR A 59 30.92 9.71 -12.21
N SER A 60 30.73 8.57 -11.55
CA SER A 60 31.63 7.42 -11.72
C SER A 60 31.56 6.85 -13.14
N LEU A 61 30.37 6.75 -13.74
CA LEU A 61 30.19 6.33 -15.13
C LEU A 61 30.84 7.32 -16.11
N LEU A 62 30.66 8.63 -15.88
CA LEU A 62 31.24 9.69 -16.71
C LEU A 62 32.78 9.66 -16.65
N LEU A 63 33.35 9.66 -15.44
CA LEU A 63 34.80 9.60 -15.23
C LEU A 63 35.40 8.32 -15.80
N PHE A 64 34.69 7.19 -15.69
CA PHE A 64 35.10 5.94 -16.32
C PHE A 64 35.09 6.06 -17.86
N SER A 65 34.09 6.74 -18.44
CA SER A 65 33.95 6.97 -19.88
C SER A 65 35.06 7.86 -20.48
N LEU A 66 35.65 8.77 -19.69
CA LEU A 66 36.79 9.58 -20.12
C LEU A 66 38.04 8.75 -20.42
N ASN A 67 38.13 7.52 -19.90
CA ASN A 67 39.16 6.58 -20.30
C ASN A 67 38.81 6.00 -21.69
N LYS A 68 39.33 6.67 -22.74
CA LYS A 68 39.07 6.41 -24.17
C LYS A 68 39.18 4.94 -24.61
N TYR A 69 39.92 4.11 -23.88
CA TYR A 69 40.20 2.72 -24.26
C TYR A 69 39.10 1.71 -23.88
N MET A 70 38.06 2.09 -23.11
CA MET A 70 37.19 1.07 -22.48
C MET A 70 35.67 1.24 -22.55
N LEU A 71 35.11 2.45 -22.63
CA LEU A 71 33.65 2.61 -22.47
C LEU A 71 32.98 3.50 -23.52
N ARG A 72 33.70 4.44 -24.12
CA ARG A 72 33.12 5.42 -25.06
C ARG A 72 32.48 4.75 -26.29
N ASP A 73 33.17 3.75 -26.86
CA ASP A 73 32.70 3.01 -28.04
C ASP A 73 31.54 2.04 -27.72
N LEU A 74 31.40 1.61 -26.46
CA LEU A 74 30.30 0.76 -25.99
C LEU A 74 29.03 1.57 -25.68
N ILE A 75 29.19 2.80 -25.17
CA ILE A 75 28.07 3.69 -24.84
C ILE A 75 27.51 4.39 -26.08
N GLU A 76 28.37 4.88 -26.97
CA GLU A 76 27.92 5.63 -28.16
C GLU A 76 27.18 4.76 -29.17
N ARG A 77 27.37 3.42 -29.14
CA ARG A 77 26.72 2.48 -30.06
C ARG A 77 25.37 1.96 -29.57
N GLU A 78 25.08 2.02 -28.27
CA GLU A 78 23.84 1.47 -27.70
C GLU A 78 22.78 2.57 -27.54
N GLN A 79 21.85 2.64 -28.50
CA GLN A 79 20.75 3.61 -28.53
C GLN A 79 19.91 3.62 -27.23
N ARG A 80 19.94 2.52 -26.47
CA ARG A 80 19.22 2.37 -25.19
C ARG A 80 19.82 3.21 -24.06
N VAL A 81 21.10 3.59 -24.14
CA VAL A 81 21.78 4.33 -23.07
C VAL A 81 21.22 5.74 -22.92
N SER A 82 20.91 6.43 -24.02
CA SER A 82 20.32 7.77 -23.97
C SER A 82 18.95 7.75 -23.29
N VAL A 83 18.10 6.79 -23.66
CA VAL A 83 16.77 6.62 -23.05
C VAL A 83 16.87 6.25 -21.57
N PHE A 84 17.86 5.43 -21.19
CA PHE A 84 18.16 5.13 -19.79
C PHE A 84 18.54 6.38 -18.98
N ILE A 85 19.43 7.23 -19.51
CA ILE A 85 19.84 8.46 -18.82
C ILE A 85 18.65 9.42 -18.69
N ILE A 86 17.87 9.60 -19.78
CA ILE A 86 16.68 10.47 -19.76
C ILE A 86 15.66 9.95 -18.73
N GLY A 87 15.37 8.66 -18.72
CA GLY A 87 14.47 8.05 -17.75
C GLY A 87 14.96 8.21 -16.31
N ALA A 88 16.26 8.04 -16.07
CA ALA A 88 16.88 8.26 -14.77
C ALA A 88 16.72 9.71 -14.29
N VAL A 89 16.94 10.70 -15.16
CA VAL A 89 16.74 12.12 -14.84
C VAL A 89 15.27 12.41 -14.53
N LEU A 90 14.34 11.90 -15.34
CA LEU A 90 12.90 12.12 -15.17
C LEU A 90 12.38 11.51 -13.86
N ILE A 91 12.75 10.26 -13.56
CA ILE A 91 12.26 9.58 -12.35
C ILE A 91 12.89 10.15 -11.08
N PHE A 92 14.18 10.51 -11.13
CA PHE A 92 14.85 11.23 -10.06
C PHE A 92 14.21 12.60 -9.84
N GLY A 93 13.93 13.34 -10.91
CA GLY A 93 13.26 14.64 -10.87
C GLY A 93 11.85 14.54 -10.29
N LEU A 94 11.09 13.49 -10.62
CA LEU A 94 9.77 13.23 -10.04
C LEU A 94 9.86 13.01 -8.52
N GLY A 95 10.79 12.17 -8.07
CA GLY A 95 10.97 11.93 -6.64
C GLY A 95 11.55 13.15 -5.90
N LEU A 96 12.42 13.92 -6.54
CA LEU A 96 12.95 15.17 -5.96
C LEU A 96 11.86 16.23 -5.85
N TRP A 97 10.98 16.32 -6.85
CA TRP A 97 9.79 17.15 -6.75
C TRP A 97 8.95 16.70 -5.55
N ASP A 98 8.67 15.41 -5.40
CA ASP A 98 7.88 14.89 -4.28
C ASP A 98 8.49 15.16 -2.89
N ASP A 99 9.81 15.04 -2.77
CA ASP A 99 10.55 15.37 -1.55
C ASP A 99 10.44 16.87 -1.19
N LEU A 100 10.46 17.75 -2.20
CA LEU A 100 10.36 19.21 -2.02
C LEU A 100 8.91 19.70 -1.87
N ARG A 101 7.97 19.07 -2.58
CA ARG A 101 6.54 19.39 -2.60
C ARG A 101 5.79 18.07 -2.62
N ARG A 102 5.14 17.72 -1.51
CA ARG A 102 4.34 16.50 -1.40
C ARG A 102 3.33 16.40 -2.55
N LEU A 103 3.56 15.46 -3.46
CA LEU A 103 2.69 15.22 -4.60
C LEU A 103 1.52 14.30 -4.22
N PRO A 104 0.35 14.47 -4.85
CA PRO A 104 -0.73 13.49 -4.70
C PRO A 104 -0.32 12.16 -5.33
N SER A 105 -0.76 11.04 -4.76
CA SER A 105 -0.38 9.69 -5.21
C SER A 105 -0.65 9.48 -6.71
N SER A 106 -1.73 10.04 -7.25
CA SER A 106 -2.05 9.97 -8.69
C SER A 106 -0.96 10.58 -9.58
N ALA A 107 -0.39 11.71 -9.20
CA ALA A 107 0.69 12.36 -9.95
C ALA A 107 1.98 11.53 -9.93
N LYS A 108 2.30 10.91 -8.78
CA LYS A 108 3.46 10.02 -8.65
C LYS A 108 3.33 8.80 -9.57
N PHE A 109 2.18 8.14 -9.55
CA PHE A 109 1.90 6.99 -10.43
C PHE A 109 1.90 7.39 -11.91
N ALA A 110 1.29 8.52 -12.27
CA ALA A 110 1.29 9.00 -13.65
C ALA A 110 2.71 9.27 -14.17
N GLY A 111 3.58 9.90 -13.36
CA GLY A 111 4.98 10.11 -13.70
C GLY A 111 5.76 8.81 -13.87
N GLN A 112 5.57 7.85 -12.96
CA GLN A 112 6.18 6.51 -13.06
C GLN A 112 5.73 5.77 -14.33
N ILE A 113 4.43 5.80 -14.66
CA ILE A 113 3.88 5.22 -15.90
C ILE A 113 4.51 5.88 -17.12
N GLY A 114 4.61 7.22 -17.14
CA GLY A 114 5.22 7.97 -18.23
C GLY A 114 6.67 7.56 -18.48
N VAL A 115 7.48 7.48 -17.41
CA VAL A 115 8.88 7.02 -17.52
C VAL A 115 8.94 5.56 -17.97
N ALA A 116 8.12 4.66 -17.43
CA ALA A 116 8.12 3.25 -17.83
C ALA A 116 7.73 3.07 -19.31
N THR A 117 6.79 3.88 -19.80
CA THR A 117 6.36 3.91 -21.20
C THR A 117 7.48 4.39 -22.11
N LEU A 118 8.18 5.47 -21.73
CA LEU A 118 9.38 5.94 -22.44
C LEU A 118 10.43 4.83 -22.57
N LEU A 119 10.69 4.11 -21.47
CA LEU A 119 11.67 3.02 -21.44
C LEU A 119 11.23 1.84 -22.31
N TYR A 120 9.94 1.50 -22.30
CA TYR A 120 9.38 0.48 -23.19
C TYR A 120 9.67 0.80 -24.66
N PHE A 121 9.36 2.01 -25.11
CA PHE A 121 9.65 2.44 -26.49
C PHE A 121 11.15 2.61 -26.76
N GLY A 122 11.95 2.87 -25.73
CA GLY A 122 13.41 2.83 -25.77
C GLY A 122 14.03 1.43 -25.82
N GLY A 123 13.23 0.37 -25.90
CA GLY A 123 13.71 -1.01 -26.05
C GLY A 123 13.90 -1.79 -24.75
N PHE A 124 13.44 -1.26 -23.61
CA PHE A 124 13.40 -1.98 -22.34
C PHE A 124 12.08 -2.74 -22.24
N GLN A 125 11.98 -3.85 -22.96
CA GLN A 125 10.72 -4.57 -23.14
C GLN A 125 10.80 -5.99 -22.58
N ILE A 126 9.65 -6.44 -22.08
CA ILE A 126 9.44 -7.82 -21.67
C ILE A 126 8.68 -8.54 -22.78
N HIS A 127 9.40 -9.23 -23.66
CA HIS A 127 8.78 -9.88 -24.82
C HIS A 127 8.15 -11.24 -24.51
N ALA A 128 8.71 -11.97 -23.56
CA ALA A 128 8.28 -13.32 -23.22
C ALA A 128 8.46 -13.56 -21.73
N VAL A 129 7.66 -14.48 -21.17
CA VAL A 129 7.73 -14.98 -19.80
C VAL A 129 8.02 -16.48 -19.85
N SER A 130 9.12 -16.91 -19.25
CA SER A 130 9.38 -18.34 -19.07
C SER A 130 8.61 -18.81 -17.84
N LEU A 131 7.68 -19.73 -18.05
CA LEU A 131 6.93 -20.37 -16.98
C LEU A 131 7.57 -21.72 -16.67
N PRO A 132 7.74 -22.09 -15.39
CA PRO A 132 8.13 -23.44 -15.04
C PRO A 132 7.08 -24.39 -15.64
N PHE A 133 7.55 -25.45 -16.29
CA PHE A 133 6.74 -26.49 -16.97
C PHE A 133 6.02 -26.09 -18.28
N ALA A 134 5.83 -24.79 -18.57
CA ALA A 134 5.14 -24.33 -19.79
C ALA A 134 6.05 -23.62 -20.81
N GLY A 135 7.35 -23.49 -20.52
CA GLY A 135 8.32 -22.89 -21.44
C GLY A 135 8.15 -21.37 -21.60
N ALA A 136 8.76 -20.81 -22.64
CA ALA A 136 8.70 -19.37 -22.91
C ALA A 136 7.40 -18.97 -23.61
N VAL A 137 6.51 -18.26 -22.91
CA VAL A 137 5.27 -17.69 -23.44
C VAL A 137 5.54 -16.27 -23.94
N GLN A 138 5.29 -16.02 -25.23
CA GLN A 138 5.39 -14.66 -25.79
C GLN A 138 4.20 -13.81 -25.34
N LEU A 139 4.47 -12.58 -24.91
CA LEU A 139 3.44 -11.71 -24.34
C LEU A 139 2.66 -10.91 -25.39
N GLY A 140 3.25 -10.65 -26.56
CA GLY A 140 2.62 -9.83 -27.61
C GLY A 140 2.17 -8.48 -27.07
N ILE A 141 0.87 -8.18 -27.18
CA ILE A 141 0.26 -6.93 -26.69
C ILE A 141 0.39 -6.74 -25.17
N PHE A 142 0.53 -7.81 -24.40
CA PHE A 142 0.72 -7.75 -22.95
C PHE A 142 2.14 -7.34 -22.53
N SER A 143 3.09 -7.28 -23.47
CA SER A 143 4.47 -6.82 -23.23
C SER A 143 4.51 -5.42 -22.60
N LEU A 144 3.71 -4.49 -23.12
CA LEU A 144 3.63 -3.11 -22.63
C LEU A 144 3.10 -3.01 -21.20
N PRO A 145 1.88 -3.50 -20.87
CA PRO A 145 1.35 -3.37 -19.51
C PRO A 145 2.21 -4.13 -18.49
N ILE A 146 2.80 -5.27 -18.85
CA ILE A 146 3.68 -6.04 -17.95
C ILE A 146 4.99 -5.28 -17.70
N THR A 147 5.57 -4.63 -18.71
CA THR A 147 6.76 -3.79 -18.54
C THR A 147 6.47 -2.59 -17.68
N ILE A 148 5.37 -1.88 -17.91
CA ILE A 148 4.97 -0.75 -17.08
C ILE A 148 4.75 -1.19 -15.64
N PHE A 149 4.03 -2.30 -15.43
CA PHE A 149 3.80 -2.87 -14.12
C PHE A 149 5.11 -3.21 -13.41
N TRP A 150 6.08 -3.80 -14.11
CA TRP A 150 7.40 -4.12 -13.55
C TRP A 150 8.13 -2.90 -12.99
N PHE A 151 8.21 -1.82 -13.77
CA PHE A 151 8.86 -0.60 -13.32
C PHE A 151 8.16 -0.01 -12.09
N ILE A 152 6.83 0.10 -12.13
CA ILE A 152 6.03 0.62 -11.02
C ILE A 152 6.23 -0.26 -9.78
N LEU A 153 6.20 -1.58 -9.95
CA LEU A 153 6.35 -2.53 -8.87
C LEU A 153 7.70 -2.37 -8.15
N VAL A 154 8.81 -2.38 -8.89
CA VAL A 154 10.15 -2.28 -8.31
C VAL A 154 10.40 -0.90 -7.70
N ILE A 155 9.98 0.18 -8.38
CA ILE A 155 10.10 1.56 -7.86
C ILE A 155 9.38 1.71 -6.52
N ASN A 156 8.12 1.29 -6.45
CA ASN A 156 7.34 1.42 -5.21
C ASN A 156 7.81 0.44 -4.13
N ALA A 157 8.31 -0.75 -4.50
CA ALA A 157 8.85 -1.69 -3.51
C ALA A 157 10.08 -1.11 -2.79
N ILE A 158 11.00 -0.46 -3.52
CA ILE A 158 12.16 0.20 -2.92
C ILE A 158 11.74 1.39 -2.06
N ASN A 159 10.80 2.21 -2.54
CA ASN A 159 10.25 3.33 -1.75
C ASN A 159 9.61 2.86 -0.45
N LEU A 160 8.88 1.75 -0.47
CA LEU A 160 8.20 1.23 0.71
C LEU A 160 9.14 0.72 1.81
N ILE A 161 10.30 0.18 1.43
CA ILE A 161 11.29 -0.30 2.39
C ILE A 161 12.25 0.77 2.88
N ASP A 162 12.20 1.98 2.31
CA ASP A 162 12.95 3.15 2.79
C ASP A 162 12.30 3.77 4.06
N GLY A 163 11.74 2.92 4.92
CA GLY A 163 11.15 3.28 6.21
C GLY A 163 12.07 3.08 7.42
N LEU A 164 13.24 2.44 7.22
CA LEU A 164 14.27 2.26 8.24
C LEU A 164 15.64 2.69 7.71
N ASP A 165 16.41 3.39 8.54
CA ASP A 165 17.83 3.74 8.31
C ASP A 165 18.64 2.56 7.76
N GLY A 166 19.18 2.72 6.56
CA GLY A 166 20.02 1.74 5.88
C GLY A 166 19.27 0.62 5.19
N LEU A 167 17.97 0.40 5.41
CA LEU A 167 17.28 -0.79 4.90
C LEU A 167 17.25 -0.82 3.36
N ALA A 168 16.66 0.19 2.73
CA ALA A 168 16.56 0.27 1.27
C ALA A 168 17.95 0.22 0.62
N ALA A 169 18.86 1.10 1.06
CA ALA A 169 20.21 1.20 0.51
C ALA A 169 20.98 -0.14 0.59
N GLY A 170 20.92 -0.83 1.73
CA GLY A 170 21.64 -2.10 1.90
C GLY A 170 20.99 -3.28 1.19
N VAL A 171 19.65 -3.36 1.14
CA VAL A 171 18.98 -4.39 0.33
C VAL A 171 19.31 -4.19 -1.15
N THR A 172 19.21 -2.96 -1.67
CA THR A 172 19.62 -2.64 -3.04
C THR A 172 21.10 -2.96 -3.29
N LEU A 173 21.99 -2.72 -2.31
CA LEU A 173 23.42 -3.07 -2.41
C LEU A 173 23.60 -4.57 -2.68
N PHE A 174 23.02 -5.43 -1.85
CA PHE A 174 23.17 -6.89 -2.02
C PHE A 174 22.49 -7.40 -3.30
N VAL A 175 21.34 -6.83 -3.69
CA VAL A 175 20.71 -7.12 -4.99
C VAL A 175 21.65 -6.73 -6.13
N SER A 176 22.25 -5.53 -6.08
CA SER A 176 23.16 -5.05 -7.13
C SER A 176 24.44 -5.87 -7.24
N ILE A 177 25.02 -6.34 -6.13
CA ILE A 177 26.16 -7.27 -6.14
C ILE A 177 25.78 -8.60 -6.78
N THR A 178 24.61 -9.15 -6.42
CA THR A 178 24.11 -10.41 -6.98
C THR A 178 23.92 -10.29 -8.50
N MET A 179 23.35 -9.17 -8.96
CA MET A 179 23.16 -8.91 -10.39
C MET A 179 24.48 -8.64 -11.12
N MET A 180 25.44 -7.96 -10.49
CA MET A 180 26.79 -7.78 -11.02
C MET A 180 27.47 -9.13 -11.30
N VAL A 181 27.45 -10.04 -10.32
CA VAL A 181 28.02 -11.39 -10.46
C VAL A 181 27.31 -12.17 -11.56
N THR A 182 25.98 -12.07 -11.63
CA THR A 182 25.18 -12.74 -12.67
C THR A 182 25.48 -12.19 -14.06
N CYS A 183 25.61 -10.87 -14.22
CA CYS A 183 25.97 -10.25 -15.49
C CYS A 183 27.38 -10.66 -15.93
N LEU A 184 28.32 -10.73 -14.99
CA LEU A 184 29.68 -11.21 -15.24
C LEU A 184 29.69 -12.66 -15.75
N ALA A 185 28.96 -13.55 -15.09
CA ALA A 185 28.84 -14.96 -15.50
C ALA A 185 28.29 -15.09 -16.93
N ASN A 186 27.40 -14.17 -17.33
CA ASN A 186 26.76 -14.14 -18.65
C ASN A 186 27.48 -13.24 -19.68
N LYS A 187 28.73 -12.83 -19.41
CA LYS A 187 29.56 -11.98 -20.30
C LYS A 187 28.92 -10.62 -20.66
N ARG A 188 28.09 -10.09 -19.77
CA ARG A 188 27.38 -8.80 -19.91
C ARG A 188 28.12 -7.69 -19.19
N LEU A 189 29.22 -7.25 -19.80
CA LEU A 189 30.18 -6.37 -19.14
C LEU A 189 29.60 -4.99 -18.82
N LEU A 190 28.81 -4.40 -19.73
CA LEU A 190 28.26 -3.05 -19.55
C LEU A 190 27.29 -3.01 -18.36
N GLU A 191 26.39 -3.97 -18.27
CA GLU A 191 25.42 -4.10 -17.18
C GLU A 191 26.14 -4.42 -15.86
N ALA A 192 27.16 -5.28 -15.89
CA ALA A 192 28.00 -5.55 -14.73
C ALA A 192 28.72 -4.29 -14.21
N LEU A 193 29.23 -3.42 -15.10
CA LEU A 193 29.86 -2.15 -14.71
C LEU A 193 28.85 -1.19 -14.09
N CYS A 194 27.62 -1.11 -14.62
CA CYS A 194 26.54 -0.33 -14.02
C CYS A 194 26.17 -0.84 -12.62
N PHE A 195 26.01 -2.16 -12.44
CA PHE A 195 25.75 -2.73 -11.12
C PHE A 195 26.93 -2.57 -10.14
N ALA A 196 28.17 -2.59 -10.63
CA ALA A 196 29.36 -2.30 -9.83
C ALA A 196 29.39 -0.85 -9.35
N SER A 197 29.10 0.10 -10.25
CA SER A 197 28.94 1.53 -9.92
C SER A 197 27.82 1.75 -8.89
N LEU A 198 26.68 1.09 -9.08
CA LEU A 198 25.56 1.14 -8.14
C LEU A 198 25.96 0.60 -6.76
N SER A 199 26.62 -0.56 -6.73
CA SER A 199 27.09 -1.19 -5.48
C SER A 199 28.07 -0.27 -4.73
N GLY A 200 29.03 0.33 -5.45
CA GLY A 200 29.98 1.28 -4.85
C GLY A 200 29.26 2.52 -4.29
N THR A 201 28.39 3.13 -5.09
CA THR A 201 27.58 4.28 -4.70
C THR A 201 26.77 4.01 -3.42
N LEU A 202 26.11 2.86 -3.35
CA LEU A 202 25.29 2.46 -2.20
C LEU A 202 26.14 2.21 -0.96
N LEU A 203 27.28 1.54 -1.09
CA LEU A 203 28.18 1.28 0.04
C LEU A 203 28.73 2.58 0.63
N GLY A 204 29.12 3.54 -0.23
CA GLY A 204 29.55 4.87 0.21
C GLY A 204 28.45 5.66 0.93
N PHE A 205 27.21 5.58 0.44
CA PHE A 205 26.04 6.24 1.04
C PHE A 205 25.63 5.59 2.36
N LEU A 206 25.71 4.26 2.45
CA LEU A 206 25.30 3.49 3.61
C LEU A 206 26.08 3.89 4.86
N ARG A 207 27.33 4.34 4.72
CA ARG A 207 28.12 4.89 5.84
C ARG A 207 27.41 6.01 6.62
N TYR A 208 26.59 6.80 5.94
CA TYR A 208 25.88 7.96 6.48
C TYR A 208 24.39 7.70 6.71
N ASN A 209 23.82 6.71 6.01
CA ASN A 209 22.42 6.34 6.09
C ASN A 209 22.14 5.18 7.08
N PHE A 210 23.15 4.40 7.46
CA PHE A 210 23.00 3.33 8.44
C PHE A 210 22.69 3.87 9.84
N ASN A 211 21.88 3.13 10.61
CA ASN A 211 21.37 3.60 11.89
C ASN A 211 22.49 3.90 12.91
N PRO A 212 22.53 5.10 13.52
CA PRO A 212 21.57 6.20 13.38
C PRO A 212 21.87 7.04 12.13
N ALA A 213 20.88 7.25 11.27
CA ALA A 213 21.07 7.95 10.01
C ALA A 213 21.40 9.44 10.21
N SER A 214 22.39 9.92 9.45
CA SER A 214 22.74 11.34 9.36
C SER A 214 22.12 12.04 8.14
N ILE A 215 21.62 11.25 7.18
CA ILE A 215 20.90 11.68 5.97
C ILE A 215 19.96 10.56 5.52
N PHE A 216 18.74 10.93 5.14
CA PHE A 216 17.77 10.04 4.52
C PHE A 216 17.85 10.12 3.00
N MET A 217 17.53 9.00 2.36
CA MET A 217 17.57 8.87 0.90
C MET A 217 16.49 9.73 0.25
N GLY A 218 15.27 9.72 0.78
CA GLY A 218 14.13 10.45 0.23
C GLY A 218 13.47 9.71 -0.94
N ASP A 219 12.34 10.24 -1.39
CA ASP A 219 11.59 9.71 -2.52
C ASP A 219 12.40 9.81 -3.82
N CYS A 220 13.24 10.84 -3.98
CA CYS A 220 14.17 10.97 -5.10
C CYS A 220 15.16 9.81 -5.22
N GLY A 221 15.75 9.38 -4.11
CA GLY A 221 16.74 8.31 -4.12
C GLY A 221 16.07 6.94 -4.24
N SER A 222 14.99 6.69 -3.52
CA SER A 222 14.30 5.40 -3.58
C SER A 222 13.68 5.14 -4.97
N TYR A 223 13.12 6.17 -5.62
CA TYR A 223 12.63 6.07 -6.99
C TYR A 223 13.75 5.80 -7.99
N PHE A 224 14.87 6.52 -7.84
CA PHE A 224 16.05 6.32 -8.67
C PHE A 224 16.63 4.91 -8.53
N LEU A 225 16.78 4.39 -7.30
CA LEU A 225 17.26 3.04 -7.07
C LEU A 225 16.34 1.96 -7.65
N GLY A 226 15.02 2.10 -7.44
CA GLY A 226 14.05 1.18 -8.02
C GLY A 226 14.05 1.21 -9.55
N TYR A 227 14.20 2.39 -10.15
CA TYR A 227 14.38 2.54 -11.59
C TYR A 227 15.66 1.86 -12.10
N LEU A 228 16.80 2.06 -11.43
CA LEU A 228 18.07 1.43 -11.81
C LEU A 228 17.96 -0.09 -11.75
N LEU A 229 17.39 -0.64 -10.66
CA LEU A 229 17.18 -2.08 -10.55
C LEU A 229 16.27 -2.60 -11.66
N ALA A 230 15.12 -1.96 -11.91
CA ALA A 230 14.16 -2.40 -12.91
C ALA A 230 14.70 -2.37 -14.35
N SER A 231 15.42 -1.31 -14.70
CA SER A 231 15.98 -1.11 -16.04
C SER A 231 17.22 -1.97 -16.29
N LEU A 232 18.18 -1.99 -15.36
CA LEU A 232 19.40 -2.79 -15.50
C LEU A 232 19.12 -4.29 -15.43
N SER A 233 18.08 -4.73 -14.68
CA SER A 233 17.68 -6.14 -14.68
C SER A 233 17.09 -6.58 -16.02
N LEU A 234 16.30 -5.71 -16.68
CA LEU A 234 15.78 -5.98 -18.02
C LEU A 234 16.89 -6.01 -19.07
N LEU A 235 17.85 -5.07 -18.98
CA LEU A 235 19.02 -5.10 -19.84
C LEU A 235 19.78 -6.39 -19.62
N GLY A 236 20.16 -6.73 -18.38
CA GLY A 236 20.92 -7.93 -18.02
C GLY A 236 20.27 -9.27 -18.37
N SER A 237 19.00 -9.29 -18.77
CA SER A 237 18.24 -10.51 -19.14
C SER A 237 18.67 -11.18 -20.44
N ILE A 238 18.88 -12.49 -20.41
CA ILE A 238 19.16 -13.32 -21.59
C ILE A 238 17.87 -13.47 -22.40
N LYS A 239 17.95 -13.27 -23.73
CA LYS A 239 16.83 -13.41 -24.68
C LYS A 239 15.99 -14.67 -24.34
N GLY A 240 14.76 -14.46 -23.86
CA GLY A 240 13.77 -15.53 -23.64
C GLY A 240 13.62 -16.06 -22.21
N GLN A 241 14.47 -15.68 -21.24
CA GLN A 241 14.37 -16.13 -19.85
C GLN A 241 14.00 -14.99 -18.90
N PHE A 242 12.74 -14.58 -18.97
CA PHE A 242 12.10 -13.73 -17.96
C PHE A 242 12.28 -14.24 -16.52
N ALA A 243 12.22 -15.56 -16.37
CA ALA A 243 12.29 -16.26 -15.09
C ALA A 243 13.66 -16.15 -14.41
N THR A 244 14.71 -15.69 -15.08
CA THR A 244 16.02 -15.58 -14.44
C THR A 244 16.32 -14.12 -14.08
N ALA A 245 16.01 -13.17 -14.96
CA ALA A 245 16.35 -11.76 -14.76
C ALA A 245 15.42 -10.98 -13.83
N MET A 246 14.13 -11.34 -13.77
CA MET A 246 13.19 -10.77 -12.78
C MET A 246 13.20 -11.52 -11.47
N LEU A 247 13.53 -12.81 -11.50
CA LEU A 247 13.48 -13.65 -10.32
C LEU A 247 14.55 -13.25 -9.32
N ILE A 248 15.73 -12.79 -9.75
CA ILE A 248 16.78 -12.35 -8.80
C ILE A 248 16.31 -11.13 -8.00
N PRO A 249 15.90 -10.00 -8.62
CA PRO A 249 15.40 -8.87 -7.83
C PRO A 249 14.12 -9.21 -7.09
N VAL A 250 13.21 -10.01 -7.67
CA VAL A 250 11.95 -10.39 -7.00
C VAL A 250 12.19 -11.27 -5.80
N ILE A 251 13.07 -12.25 -5.88
CA ILE A 251 13.44 -13.14 -4.78
C ILE A 251 14.23 -12.36 -3.73
N ALA A 252 15.24 -11.59 -4.14
CA ALA A 252 16.07 -10.82 -3.22
C ALA A 252 15.30 -9.67 -2.51
N LEU A 253 14.29 -9.11 -3.18
CA LEU A 253 13.31 -8.18 -2.60
C LEU A 253 12.04 -8.89 -2.12
N GLY A 254 11.99 -10.23 -2.07
CA GLY A 254 10.73 -10.98 -1.98
C GLY A 254 9.88 -10.65 -0.77
N VAL A 255 10.53 -10.46 0.38
CA VAL A 255 9.89 -10.05 1.63
C VAL A 255 9.26 -8.64 1.48
N PRO A 256 10.01 -7.60 1.08
CA PRO A 256 9.49 -6.29 0.66
C PRO A 256 8.38 -6.31 -0.40
N LEU A 257 8.60 -7.00 -1.51
CA LEU A 257 7.71 -7.02 -2.68
C LEU A 257 6.37 -7.65 -2.34
N ILE A 258 6.37 -8.77 -1.62
CA ILE A 258 5.14 -9.42 -1.16
C ILE A 258 4.35 -8.45 -0.28
N ASP A 259 5.02 -7.72 0.62
CA ASP A 259 4.38 -6.74 1.50
C ASP A 259 3.82 -5.53 0.73
N THR A 260 4.52 -5.09 -0.34
CA THR A 260 4.13 -4.01 -1.24
C THR A 260 2.94 -4.40 -2.11
N LEU A 261 2.92 -5.63 -2.65
CA LEU A 261 1.84 -6.17 -3.47
C LEU A 261 0.61 -6.48 -2.63
N TRP A 262 0.81 -7.05 -1.44
CA TRP A 262 -0.30 -7.54 -0.63
C TRP A 262 -1.13 -6.42 0.00
N ALA A 263 -0.55 -5.28 0.36
CA ALA A 263 -1.31 -4.20 0.99
C ALA A 263 -2.40 -3.58 0.06
N PRO A 264 -2.11 -3.24 -1.21
CA PRO A 264 -3.13 -2.81 -2.18
C PRO A 264 -4.11 -3.93 -2.53
N LEU A 265 -3.64 -5.16 -2.76
CA LEU A 265 -4.50 -6.33 -3.07
C LEU A 265 -5.48 -6.61 -1.93
N ARG A 266 -5.01 -6.60 -0.68
CA ARG A 266 -5.85 -6.72 0.52
C ARG A 266 -6.91 -5.63 0.59
N ARG A 267 -6.58 -4.38 0.25
CA ARG A 267 -7.53 -3.25 0.32
C ARG A 267 -8.55 -3.25 -0.80
N PHE A 268 -8.11 -3.57 -2.01
CA PHE A 268 -8.99 -3.78 -3.15
C PHE A 268 -10.01 -4.87 -2.82
N ALA A 269 -9.54 -6.00 -2.26
CA ALA A 269 -10.40 -7.10 -1.83
C ALA A 269 -11.33 -6.75 -0.65
N LEU A 270 -10.96 -5.78 0.18
CA LEU A 270 -11.77 -5.28 1.31
C LEU A 270 -12.60 -4.02 0.97
N GLY A 271 -12.67 -3.61 -0.31
CA GLY A 271 -13.44 -2.43 -0.75
C GLY A 271 -12.93 -1.09 -0.17
N ARG A 272 -11.70 -1.06 0.37
CA ARG A 272 -11.08 0.14 0.93
C ARG A 272 -10.29 0.87 -0.15
N LYS A 273 -10.16 2.19 -0.02
CA LYS A 273 -9.30 3.00 -0.91
C LYS A 273 -7.89 2.39 -0.95
N MET A 274 -7.45 1.95 -2.13
CA MET A 274 -6.18 1.23 -2.32
C MET A 274 -4.96 1.97 -1.76
N PHE A 275 -5.00 3.31 -1.73
CA PHE A 275 -3.87 4.20 -1.45
C PHE A 275 -3.83 4.84 -0.05
N GLN A 276 -4.56 4.32 0.95
CA GLN A 276 -4.40 4.84 2.33
C GLN A 276 -3.04 4.45 2.93
N PRO A 277 -2.44 5.19 3.88
CA PRO A 277 -1.19 4.73 4.52
C PRO A 277 -1.45 3.48 5.39
N ASP A 278 -0.67 2.40 5.23
CA ASP A 278 -0.71 1.22 6.12
C ASP A 278 0.47 1.23 7.09
N SER A 279 0.29 0.66 8.27
CA SER A 279 1.37 0.43 9.24
C SER A 279 1.74 -1.05 9.37
N GLY A 280 1.14 -1.91 8.53
CA GLY A 280 1.30 -3.38 8.58
C GLY A 280 2.61 -3.93 8.01
N HIS A 281 3.57 -3.08 7.64
CA HIS A 281 4.76 -3.50 6.92
C HIS A 281 5.70 -4.38 7.76
N LEU A 282 6.44 -5.28 7.11
CA LEU A 282 7.28 -6.28 7.80
C LEU A 282 8.31 -5.68 8.74
N HIS A 283 8.90 -4.54 8.38
CA HIS A 283 9.83 -3.83 9.24
C HIS A 283 9.14 -3.22 10.47
N HIS A 284 7.90 -2.74 10.36
CA HIS A 284 7.08 -2.32 11.50
C HIS A 284 6.68 -3.51 12.38
N GLN A 285 6.43 -4.69 11.81
CA GLN A 285 6.14 -5.90 12.58
C GLN A 285 7.35 -6.33 13.43
N LEU A 286 8.56 -6.31 12.86
CA LEU A 286 9.79 -6.60 13.61
C LEU A 286 10.01 -5.61 14.77
N LEU A 287 9.77 -4.31 14.55
CA LEU A 287 9.83 -3.32 15.62
C LEU A 287 8.78 -3.58 16.72
N ARG A 288 7.54 -3.93 16.35
CA ARG A 288 6.47 -4.29 17.30
C ARG A 288 6.78 -5.55 18.11
N LEU A 289 7.57 -6.48 17.56
CA LEU A 289 8.07 -7.66 18.25
C LEU A 289 9.22 -7.34 19.23
N GLY A 290 9.63 -6.08 19.36
CA GLY A 290 10.67 -5.65 20.29
C GLY A 290 12.09 -5.68 19.72
N TYR A 291 12.27 -5.95 18.42
CA TYR A 291 13.59 -5.85 17.81
C TYR A 291 14.01 -4.39 17.65
N SER A 292 15.27 -4.07 17.97
CA SER A 292 15.87 -2.78 17.61
C SER A 292 15.93 -2.61 16.09
N GLN A 293 15.81 -1.38 15.60
CA GLN A 293 15.93 -1.04 14.17
C GLN A 293 17.16 -1.67 13.50
N ARG A 294 18.35 -1.58 14.12
CA ARG A 294 19.59 -2.19 13.60
C ARG A 294 19.45 -3.70 13.38
N ARG A 295 18.92 -4.42 14.38
CA ARG A 295 18.72 -5.88 14.28
C ARG A 295 17.74 -6.24 13.16
N ALA A 296 16.64 -5.51 13.04
CA ALA A 296 15.67 -5.73 11.97
C ALA A 296 16.31 -5.57 10.58
N VAL A 297 17.11 -4.53 10.38
CA VAL A 297 17.84 -4.29 9.11
C VAL A 297 18.85 -5.40 8.82
N LEU A 298 19.66 -5.81 9.81
CA LEU A 298 20.65 -6.88 9.63
C LEU A 298 20.02 -8.24 9.31
N ILE A 299 18.89 -8.57 9.93
CA ILE A 299 18.12 -9.78 9.60
C ILE A 299 17.67 -9.73 8.14
N LEU A 300 17.12 -8.60 7.70
CA LEU A 300 16.67 -8.42 6.32
C LEU A 300 17.83 -8.50 5.32
N TYR A 301 19.01 -7.94 5.65
CA TYR A 301 20.22 -8.13 4.84
C TYR A 301 20.62 -9.60 4.71
N ALA A 302 20.63 -10.34 5.83
CA ALA A 302 20.96 -11.76 5.81
C ALA A 302 20.00 -12.55 4.90
N PHE A 303 18.69 -12.27 4.97
CA PHE A 303 17.72 -12.84 4.05
C PHE A 303 18.03 -12.48 2.59
N THR A 304 18.26 -11.20 2.28
CA THR A 304 18.57 -10.76 0.91
C THR A 304 19.84 -11.42 0.37
N ILE A 305 20.88 -11.60 1.19
CA ILE A 305 22.12 -12.29 0.80
C ILE A 305 21.84 -13.77 0.48
N VAL A 306 21.14 -14.48 1.37
CA VAL A 306 20.79 -15.90 1.16
C VAL A 306 19.97 -16.07 -0.11
N LEU A 307 18.95 -15.23 -0.29
CA LEU A 307 18.08 -15.23 -1.46
C LEU A 307 18.84 -14.87 -2.75
N GLY A 308 19.80 -13.95 -2.68
CA GLY A 308 20.70 -13.63 -3.79
C GLY A 308 21.62 -14.80 -4.18
N LEU A 309 22.23 -15.48 -3.19
CA LEU A 309 23.05 -16.67 -3.43
C LEU A 309 22.26 -17.80 -4.06
N VAL A 310 21.07 -18.09 -3.53
CA VAL A 310 20.11 -19.03 -4.12
C VAL A 310 19.84 -18.69 -5.57
N SER A 311 19.59 -17.40 -5.85
CA SER A 311 19.29 -16.95 -7.20
C SER A 311 20.45 -17.14 -8.19
N ILE A 312 21.71 -16.98 -7.75
CA ILE A 312 22.89 -17.25 -8.60
C ILE A 312 22.99 -18.75 -8.92
N VAL A 313 22.70 -19.61 -7.94
CA VAL A 313 22.68 -21.07 -8.15
C VAL A 313 21.57 -21.45 -9.13
N MET A 314 20.40 -20.84 -9.00
CA MET A 314 19.26 -21.09 -9.89
C MET A 314 19.54 -20.79 -11.36
N VAL A 315 20.37 -19.79 -11.67
CA VAL A 315 20.76 -19.44 -13.05
C VAL A 315 21.42 -20.63 -13.78
N HIS A 316 22.08 -21.52 -13.03
CA HIS A 316 22.79 -22.67 -13.58
C HIS A 316 22.07 -24.01 -13.32
N ALA A 317 20.93 -23.98 -12.63
CA ALA A 317 20.16 -25.17 -12.31
C ALA A 317 19.25 -25.56 -13.48
N LYS A 318 19.08 -26.86 -13.72
CA LYS A 318 18.01 -27.38 -14.60
C LYS A 318 16.65 -27.06 -13.99
N ASP A 319 15.61 -26.93 -14.83
CA ASP A 319 14.27 -26.49 -14.39
C ASP A 319 13.70 -27.27 -13.19
N GLU A 320 13.93 -28.59 -13.12
CA GLU A 320 13.50 -29.43 -11.98
C GLU A 320 14.27 -29.13 -10.69
N ALA A 321 15.59 -28.92 -10.79
CA ALA A 321 16.42 -28.54 -9.65
C ALA A 321 16.13 -27.11 -9.18
N ALA A 322 15.85 -26.20 -10.12
CA ALA A 322 15.42 -24.84 -9.83
C ALA A 322 14.08 -24.82 -9.06
N ALA A 323 13.11 -25.65 -9.47
CA ALA A 323 11.84 -25.81 -8.77
C ALA A 323 12.01 -26.37 -7.34
N LEU A 324 12.87 -27.37 -7.15
CA LEU A 324 13.20 -27.92 -5.83
C LEU A 324 13.87 -26.88 -4.93
N ILE A 325 14.84 -26.13 -5.46
CA ILE A 325 15.53 -25.05 -4.75
C ILE A 325 14.53 -23.98 -4.30
N LEU A 326 13.63 -23.54 -5.19
CA LEU A 326 12.56 -22.60 -4.83
C LEU A 326 11.66 -23.13 -3.73
N LEU A 327 11.29 -24.41 -3.78
CA LEU A 327 10.42 -25.03 -2.78
C LEU A 327 11.10 -25.08 -1.41
N VAL A 328 12.37 -25.49 -1.35
CA VAL A 328 13.16 -25.56 -0.12
C VAL A 328 13.35 -24.16 0.47
N VAL A 329 13.73 -23.19 -0.35
CA VAL A 329 13.97 -21.81 0.08
C VAL A 329 12.68 -21.13 0.51
N GLY A 330 11.60 -21.30 -0.25
CA GLY A 330 10.26 -20.81 0.11
C GLY A 330 9.78 -21.40 1.44
N SER A 331 9.96 -22.72 1.63
CA SER A 331 9.64 -23.40 2.90
C SER A 331 10.50 -22.88 4.06
N GLY A 332 11.79 -22.67 3.82
CA GLY A 332 12.73 -22.11 4.80
C GLY A 332 12.38 -20.68 5.21
N VAL A 333 11.99 -19.83 4.26
CA VAL A 333 11.51 -18.45 4.54
C VAL A 333 10.23 -18.49 5.38
N ILE A 334 9.29 -19.38 5.05
CA ILE A 334 8.05 -19.54 5.83
C ILE A 334 8.37 -20.02 7.26
N PHE A 335 9.24 -21.02 7.41
CA PHE A 335 9.60 -21.57 8.71
C PHE A 335 10.36 -20.56 9.57
N THR A 336 11.36 -19.89 9.01
CA THR A 336 12.15 -18.86 9.70
C THR A 336 11.28 -17.68 10.09
N GLY A 337 10.35 -17.27 9.23
CA GLY A 337 9.35 -16.26 9.56
C GLY A 337 8.51 -16.65 10.77
N ARG A 338 7.97 -17.88 10.80
CA ARG A 338 7.22 -18.39 11.94
C ARG A 338 8.07 -18.47 13.22
N PHE A 339 9.33 -18.86 13.11
CA PHE A 339 10.27 -18.93 14.23
C PHE A 339 10.59 -17.56 14.84
N ILE A 340 10.75 -16.52 14.00
CA ILE A 340 11.00 -15.12 14.43
C ILE A 340 9.75 -14.50 15.09
N GLY A 341 8.61 -15.21 15.11
CA GLY A 341 7.34 -14.70 15.63
C GLY A 341 6.62 -13.78 14.64
N LEU A 342 7.15 -13.65 13.41
CA LEU A 342 6.40 -13.09 12.30
C LEU A 342 5.26 -14.06 12.01
N ARG A 343 4.01 -13.61 12.21
CA ARG A 343 2.85 -14.29 11.65
C ARG A 343 2.82 -14.03 10.14
N VAL A 344 3.85 -14.52 9.44
CA VAL A 344 4.00 -14.47 7.98
C VAL A 344 2.70 -14.96 7.37
N PHE A 345 2.29 -14.28 6.30
CA PHE A 345 1.04 -14.31 5.54
C PHE A 345 0.29 -15.66 5.35
N PHE A 346 0.89 -16.80 5.68
CA PHE A 346 0.36 -18.15 5.47
C PHE A 346 -0.08 -18.84 6.78
N GLY A 347 -0.98 -18.20 7.53
CA GLY A 347 -1.75 -18.91 8.56
C GLY A 347 -2.96 -19.59 7.91
N SER A 348 -3.05 -20.92 7.97
CA SER A 348 -4.16 -21.71 7.38
C SER A 348 -5.56 -21.23 7.78
N GLY A 349 -5.72 -20.66 8.97
CA GLY A 349 -6.99 -20.06 9.42
C GLY A 349 -7.30 -18.68 8.83
N ARG A 350 -6.31 -17.95 8.30
CA ARG A 350 -6.48 -16.58 7.81
C ARG A 350 -6.91 -16.52 6.35
N VAL A 351 -6.59 -17.54 5.54
CA VAL A 351 -7.15 -17.68 4.17
C VAL A 351 -8.62 -18.07 4.24
N GLY A 352 -9.02 -18.93 5.19
CA GLY A 352 -10.43 -19.20 5.46
C GLY A 352 -11.19 -17.96 5.91
N HIS A 353 -10.63 -17.20 6.86
CA HIS A 353 -11.19 -15.91 7.28
C HIS A 353 -11.20 -14.87 6.16
N TRP A 354 -10.16 -14.83 5.32
CA TRP A 354 -10.08 -13.94 4.16
C TRP A 354 -11.04 -14.34 3.04
N LEU A 355 -11.22 -15.63 2.74
CA LEU A 355 -12.22 -16.11 1.80
C LEU A 355 -13.62 -15.78 2.31
N HIS A 356 -13.84 -15.86 3.62
CA HIS A 356 -15.08 -15.42 4.27
C HIS A 356 -15.25 -13.90 4.17
N GLU A 357 -14.23 -13.10 4.51
CA GLU A 357 -14.27 -11.64 4.41
C GLU A 357 -14.40 -11.16 2.95
N VAL A 358 -13.76 -11.83 1.99
CA VAL A 358 -13.87 -11.53 0.56
C VAL A 358 -15.22 -11.97 0.03
N SER A 359 -15.76 -13.11 0.47
CA SER A 359 -17.15 -13.51 0.19
C SER A 359 -18.15 -12.48 0.73
N ASP A 360 -17.91 -11.96 1.93
CA ASP A 360 -18.73 -10.93 2.57
C ASP A 360 -18.62 -9.56 1.88
N VAL A 361 -17.41 -9.17 1.44
CA VAL A 361 -17.16 -7.87 0.81
C VAL A 361 -17.56 -7.85 -0.66
N THR A 362 -17.35 -8.94 -1.41
CA THR A 362 -17.77 -9.09 -2.82
C THR A 362 -19.28 -9.29 -2.97
N GLY A 363 -20.04 -9.38 -1.87
CA GLY A 363 -21.50 -9.51 -1.88
C GLY A 363 -21.96 -10.87 -2.38
N MET A 364 -21.11 -11.90 -2.25
CA MET A 364 -21.47 -13.28 -2.56
C MET A 364 -22.27 -13.95 -1.44
N THR A 365 -22.35 -13.34 -0.25
CA THR A 365 -23.29 -13.75 0.79
C THR A 365 -24.65 -13.07 0.62
N HIS A 366 -25.71 -13.88 0.72
CA HIS A 366 -27.12 -13.52 0.51
C HIS A 366 -27.58 -12.33 1.39
N GLU A 367 -26.91 -12.12 2.53
CA GLU A 367 -27.27 -11.13 3.55
C GLU A 367 -27.07 -9.66 3.13
N ARG A 368 -26.01 -9.34 2.37
CA ARG A 368 -25.76 -7.94 1.98
C ARG A 368 -26.70 -7.48 0.85
N ARG A 369 -27.06 -8.39 -0.05
CA ARG A 369 -28.13 -8.17 -1.05
C ARG A 369 -29.47 -7.93 -0.37
N SER A 370 -29.82 -8.71 0.65
CA SER A 370 -31.05 -8.50 1.43
C SER A 370 -31.07 -7.10 2.05
N PHE A 371 -29.99 -6.70 2.72
CA PHE A 371 -29.97 -5.42 3.43
C PHE A 371 -29.94 -4.20 2.51
N PHE A 372 -29.26 -4.29 1.36
CA PHE A 372 -29.31 -3.23 0.35
C PHE A 372 -30.71 -3.08 -0.25
N ASN A 373 -31.43 -4.19 -0.46
CA ASN A 373 -32.82 -4.15 -0.91
C ASN A 373 -33.73 -3.48 0.13
N HIS A 374 -33.52 -3.71 1.43
CA HIS A 374 -34.24 -2.97 2.47
C HIS A 374 -33.95 -1.48 2.45
N GLN A 375 -32.69 -1.08 2.26
CA GLN A 375 -32.32 0.32 2.16
C GLN A 375 -32.98 1.00 0.96
N LEU A 376 -33.00 0.34 -0.20
CA LEU A 376 -33.69 0.82 -1.39
C LEU A 376 -35.20 0.96 -1.13
N ALA A 377 -35.84 -0.07 -0.58
CA ALA A 377 -37.27 -0.09 -0.29
C ALA A 377 -37.70 1.03 0.68
N ILE A 378 -36.87 1.34 1.70
CA ILE A 378 -37.08 2.46 2.62
C ILE A 378 -36.93 3.79 1.87
N SER A 379 -35.86 3.96 1.10
CA SER A 379 -35.59 5.22 0.38
C SER A 379 -36.58 5.52 -0.75
N SER A 380 -37.26 4.49 -1.27
CA SER A 380 -38.25 4.61 -2.35
C SER A 380 -39.69 4.63 -1.83
N ALA A 381 -39.91 4.67 -0.52
CA ALA A 381 -41.25 4.68 0.05
C ALA A 381 -41.96 6.01 -0.25
N ALA A 382 -43.14 5.93 -0.86
CA ALA A 382 -43.93 7.11 -1.21
C ALA A 382 -44.87 7.57 -0.09
N THR A 383 -45.16 6.70 0.88
CA THR A 383 -46.08 6.96 2.00
C THR A 383 -45.46 6.53 3.33
N LEU A 384 -45.97 7.07 4.45
CA LEU A 384 -45.54 6.66 5.80
C LEU A 384 -45.82 5.18 6.08
N ASP A 385 -46.90 4.63 5.54
CA ASP A 385 -47.27 3.23 5.70
C ASP A 385 -46.30 2.30 4.94
N ASP A 386 -45.92 2.66 3.71
CA ASP A 386 -44.91 1.93 2.93
C ASP A 386 -43.54 1.99 3.60
N LEU A 387 -43.19 3.16 4.14
CA LEU A 387 -41.94 3.38 4.87
C LEU A 387 -41.88 2.48 6.10
N TRP A 388 -42.96 2.44 6.88
CA TRP A 388 -43.07 1.63 8.08
C TRP A 388 -42.99 0.13 7.76
N ALA A 389 -43.67 -0.33 6.69
CA ALA A 389 -43.62 -1.72 6.25
C ALA A 389 -42.22 -2.14 5.77
N ALA A 390 -41.50 -1.25 5.06
CA ALA A 390 -40.12 -1.50 4.66
C ALA A 390 -39.18 -1.54 5.87
N LEU A 391 -39.37 -0.64 6.84
CA LEU A 391 -38.59 -0.60 8.08
C LEU A 391 -38.80 -1.87 8.93
N CYS A 392 -40.04 -2.34 9.08
CA CYS A 392 -40.34 -3.56 9.83
C CYS A 392 -39.59 -4.78 9.28
N ARG A 393 -39.50 -4.91 7.95
CA ARG A 393 -38.74 -5.98 7.30
C ARG A 393 -37.23 -5.86 7.58
N ALA A 394 -36.70 -4.65 7.52
CA ALA A 394 -35.29 -4.40 7.80
C ALA A 394 -34.91 -4.68 9.27
N VAL A 395 -35.80 -4.31 10.20
CA VAL A 395 -35.64 -4.55 11.65
C VAL A 395 -35.72 -6.04 11.98
N ALA A 396 -36.64 -6.77 11.34
CA ALA A 396 -36.73 -8.23 11.46
C ALA A 396 -35.44 -8.93 10.96
N ASP A 397 -34.90 -8.50 9.83
CA ASP A 397 -33.63 -9.02 9.28
C ASP A 397 -32.41 -8.65 10.15
N LEU A 398 -32.49 -7.56 10.93
CA LEU A 398 -31.49 -7.22 11.96
C LEU A 398 -31.63 -8.04 13.24
N ASP A 399 -32.64 -8.91 13.30
CA ASP A 399 -32.93 -9.76 14.43
C ASP A 399 -33.21 -8.95 15.72
N MET A 400 -33.78 -7.74 15.58
CA MET A 400 -34.18 -6.92 16.72
C MET A 400 -35.46 -7.48 17.36
N ASP A 401 -35.67 -7.22 18.65
CA ASP A 401 -36.82 -7.73 19.39
C ASP A 401 -37.96 -6.70 19.48
N LEU A 402 -37.62 -5.40 19.45
CA LEU A 402 -38.57 -4.30 19.40
C LEU A 402 -38.00 -3.12 18.60
N ALA A 403 -38.87 -2.43 17.87
CA ALA A 403 -38.57 -1.15 17.24
C ALA A 403 -39.74 -0.17 17.38
N ASP A 404 -39.46 1.05 17.85
CA ASP A 404 -40.40 2.15 17.84
C ASP A 404 -39.90 3.26 16.91
N LEU A 405 -40.76 3.73 16.01
CA LEU A 405 -40.55 4.93 15.22
C LEU A 405 -41.51 6.00 15.72
N VAL A 406 -40.96 7.01 16.39
CA VAL A 406 -41.70 8.18 16.88
C VAL A 406 -41.48 9.32 15.90
N LEU A 407 -42.54 9.78 15.25
CA LEU A 407 -42.52 10.93 14.34
C LEU A 407 -43.22 12.12 14.98
N TYR A 408 -42.60 13.29 14.92
CA TYR A 408 -43.18 14.52 15.45
C TYR A 408 -43.99 15.24 14.36
N ALA A 409 -45.24 15.60 14.64
CA ALA A 409 -46.01 16.47 13.73
C ALA A 409 -45.38 17.86 13.72
N GLN A 410 -45.27 18.47 12.53
CA GLN A 410 -44.77 19.84 12.43
C GLN A 410 -45.75 20.80 13.13
N PRO A 411 -45.27 21.76 13.94
CA PRO A 411 -46.13 22.83 14.41
C PRO A 411 -46.65 23.63 13.20
N PRO A 412 -47.91 24.09 13.20
CA PRO A 412 -48.40 24.95 12.13
C PRO A 412 -47.51 26.17 12.00
N SER A 413 -47.05 26.47 10.78
CA SER A 413 -46.26 27.64 10.46
C SER A 413 -47.13 28.90 10.59
N ASN A 414 -47.25 29.45 11.79
CA ASN A 414 -47.41 30.87 12.07
C ASN A 414 -47.55 31.13 13.57
N GLN A 415 -46.91 32.21 14.02
CA GLN A 415 -46.97 32.83 15.35
C GLN A 415 -45.98 32.30 16.40
N CYS A 416 -44.73 32.78 16.32
CA CYS A 416 -44.07 33.25 17.54
C CYS A 416 -44.47 34.72 17.73
N THR A 417 -45.54 34.98 18.50
CA THR A 417 -45.72 36.31 19.09
C THR A 417 -44.87 36.38 20.34
N GLU A 418 -43.95 37.35 20.37
CA GLU A 418 -43.23 37.74 21.58
C GLU A 418 -44.24 38.13 22.67
N GLY A 419 -44.28 37.37 23.77
CA GLY A 419 -44.98 37.79 24.98
C GLY A 419 -45.52 36.65 25.82
N GLY A 420 -45.00 36.55 27.05
CA GLY A 420 -45.71 35.91 28.16
C GLY A 420 -45.10 34.61 28.67
N ALA A 421 -44.50 34.70 29.85
CA ALA A 421 -44.15 33.54 30.67
C ALA A 421 -45.41 32.71 30.98
N GLY A 422 -45.46 31.48 30.48
CA GLY A 422 -46.48 30.49 30.79
C GLY A 422 -45.88 29.09 30.72
N SER A 423 -45.83 28.41 31.86
CA SER A 423 -45.36 27.03 32.02
C SER A 423 -46.31 26.04 31.34
N GLY A 424 -46.11 25.82 30.05
CA GLY A 424 -46.69 24.73 29.29
C GLY A 424 -45.73 24.30 28.20
N GLU A 425 -45.04 23.17 28.39
CA GLU A 425 -44.28 22.54 27.31
C GLU A 425 -45.22 22.33 26.11
N PRO A 426 -44.85 22.76 24.89
CA PRO A 426 -45.65 22.49 23.72
C PRO A 426 -45.73 20.97 23.54
N ARG A 427 -46.91 20.39 23.79
CA ARG A 427 -47.18 18.98 23.46
C ARG A 427 -47.13 18.83 21.95
N LEU A 428 -45.97 18.48 21.42
CA LEU A 428 -45.82 17.98 20.05
C LEU A 428 -46.72 16.75 19.92
N SER A 429 -47.69 16.80 19.02
CA SER A 429 -48.43 15.60 18.65
C SER A 429 -47.45 14.64 17.96
N SER A 430 -47.18 13.51 18.59
CA SER A 430 -46.30 12.47 18.05
C SER A 430 -47.13 11.28 17.57
N VAL A 431 -46.81 10.77 16.39
CA VAL A 431 -47.31 9.48 15.92
C VAL A 431 -46.24 8.44 16.22
N THR A 432 -46.59 7.38 16.94
CA THR A 432 -45.67 6.28 17.27
C THR A 432 -46.09 5.02 16.55
N TYR A 433 -45.17 4.46 15.79
CA TYR A 433 -45.30 3.15 15.17
C TYR A 433 -44.43 2.15 15.95
N THR A 434 -45.02 1.03 16.36
CA THR A 434 -44.35 0.02 17.19
C THR A 434 -44.35 -1.33 16.50
N TRP A 435 -43.17 -1.94 16.40
CA TRP A 435 -42.97 -3.29 15.89
C TRP A 435 -42.36 -4.16 16.99
N LYS A 436 -42.83 -5.40 17.11
CA LYS A 436 -42.36 -6.39 18.08
C LYS A 436 -42.16 -7.73 17.40
N LYS A 437 -41.07 -8.43 17.73
CA LYS A 437 -40.72 -9.74 17.17
C LYS A 437 -41.58 -10.88 17.70
N ARG A 438 -42.04 -10.78 18.96
CA ARG A 438 -42.95 -11.74 19.60
C ARG A 438 -44.23 -11.01 20.00
N ASP A 439 -45.37 -11.64 19.79
CA ASP A 439 -46.67 -11.23 20.34
C ASP A 439 -46.71 -11.49 21.86
N GLN A 440 -45.80 -10.87 22.61
CA GLN A 440 -45.84 -10.90 24.07
C GLN A 440 -46.63 -9.70 24.58
N PRO A 441 -47.70 -9.93 25.37
CA PRO A 441 -48.64 -8.89 25.76
C PRO A 441 -48.12 -7.95 26.86
N SER A 442 -46.98 -8.23 27.52
CA SER A 442 -46.46 -7.41 28.63
C SER A 442 -45.15 -6.69 28.30
N VAL A 443 -45.03 -5.43 28.74
CA VAL A 443 -43.84 -4.56 28.60
C VAL A 443 -42.76 -4.90 29.66
N SER A 444 -43.04 -5.85 30.54
CA SER A 444 -42.22 -6.18 31.72
C SER A 444 -40.79 -6.62 31.37
N TRP A 445 -40.60 -7.26 30.22
CA TRP A 445 -39.28 -7.75 29.79
C TRP A 445 -38.30 -6.63 29.43
N LEU A 446 -38.75 -5.39 29.18
CA LEU A 446 -37.87 -4.24 28.93
C LEU A 446 -36.98 -3.89 30.14
N ASN A 447 -37.26 -4.46 31.32
CA ASN A 447 -36.46 -4.30 32.53
C ASN A 447 -35.53 -5.49 32.79
N ASP A 448 -35.50 -6.49 31.91
CA ASP A 448 -34.61 -7.63 32.06
C ASP A 448 -33.15 -7.21 31.84
N ARG A 449 -32.23 -7.91 32.50
CA ARG A 449 -30.79 -7.67 32.31
C ARG A 449 -30.39 -8.09 30.90
N GLY A 450 -29.34 -7.46 30.36
CA GLY A 450 -28.74 -7.84 29.06
C GLY A 450 -29.49 -7.35 27.82
N LEU A 451 -30.33 -6.33 27.94
CA LEU A 451 -30.90 -5.63 26.79
C LEU A 451 -29.94 -4.58 26.24
N MET A 452 -29.86 -4.52 24.91
CA MET A 452 -29.22 -3.44 24.16
C MET A 452 -30.29 -2.53 23.57
N LYS A 453 -30.35 -1.28 24.05
CA LYS A 453 -31.23 -0.23 23.53
C LYS A 453 -30.41 0.79 22.75
N ILE A 454 -30.84 1.08 21.52
CA ILE A 454 -30.25 2.13 20.69
C ILE A 454 -31.35 3.13 20.35
N GLU A 455 -31.09 4.40 20.64
CA GLU A 455 -31.92 5.51 20.23
C GLU A 455 -31.19 6.30 19.14
N GLN A 456 -31.85 6.49 18.00
CA GLN A 456 -31.28 7.16 16.83
C GLN A 456 -32.14 8.37 16.46
N PRO A 457 -31.61 9.59 16.63
CA PRO A 457 -32.34 10.78 16.25
C PRO A 457 -32.45 10.89 14.72
N LEU A 458 -33.65 11.23 14.25
CA LEU A 458 -33.95 11.48 12.85
C LEU A 458 -33.96 13.00 12.65
N LEU A 459 -32.79 13.57 12.34
CA LEU A 459 -32.62 15.00 12.11
C LEU A 459 -31.73 15.27 10.90
N ILE A 460 -31.97 16.41 10.25
CA ILE A 460 -31.12 16.98 9.21
C ILE A 460 -30.63 18.34 9.70
N GLN A 461 -29.35 18.62 9.50
CA GLN A 461 -28.74 19.92 9.78
C GLN A 461 -28.28 20.58 8.48
N GLU A 462 -28.94 21.68 8.10
CA GLU A 462 -28.55 22.52 6.97
C GLU A 462 -28.10 23.89 7.48
N GLY A 463 -26.78 24.07 7.60
CA GLY A 463 -26.20 25.28 8.17
C GLY A 463 -26.56 25.45 9.65
N THR A 464 -27.27 26.53 9.98
CA THR A 464 -27.76 26.84 11.34
C THR A 464 -29.15 26.29 11.63
N ASN A 465 -29.86 25.74 10.63
CA ASN A 465 -31.22 25.25 10.79
C ASN A 465 -31.22 23.73 11.01
N VAL A 466 -31.91 23.27 12.05
CA VAL A 466 -32.01 21.84 12.39
C VAL A 466 -33.46 21.40 12.26
N ARG A 467 -33.74 20.50 11.32
CA ARG A 467 -35.06 19.89 11.15
C ARG A 467 -35.09 18.54 11.86
N TYR A 468 -35.92 18.44 12.89
CA TYR A 468 -36.17 17.20 13.63
C TYR A 468 -37.42 16.50 13.08
N PHE A 469 -37.27 15.27 12.62
CA PHE A 469 -38.38 14.43 12.14
C PHE A 469 -38.90 13.49 13.22
N GLY A 470 -38.03 13.00 14.10
CA GLY A 470 -38.41 11.97 15.05
C GLY A 470 -37.27 11.23 15.73
N LEU A 471 -37.60 10.07 16.29
CA LEU A 471 -36.69 9.16 16.97
C LEU A 471 -36.97 7.72 16.54
N LEU A 472 -35.91 6.98 16.19
CA LEU A 472 -35.96 5.54 16.00
C LEU A 472 -35.35 4.85 17.23
N ILE A 473 -36.14 4.06 17.94
CA ILE A 473 -35.72 3.28 19.10
C ILE A 473 -35.67 1.82 18.68
N LEU A 474 -34.55 1.15 18.93
CA LEU A 474 -34.39 -0.28 18.66
C LEU A 474 -33.90 -1.00 19.92
N VAL A 475 -34.50 -2.16 20.23
CA VAL A 475 -34.15 -2.98 21.40
C VAL A 475 -33.84 -4.40 20.96
N LYS A 476 -32.77 -4.98 21.50
CA LYS A 476 -32.36 -6.37 21.30
C LYS A 476 -31.99 -7.04 22.62
N ASP A 477 -32.43 -8.26 22.83
CA ASP A 477 -31.99 -9.13 23.91
C ASP A 477 -30.68 -9.84 23.55
N MET A 478 -29.63 -9.55 24.33
CA MET A 478 -28.29 -10.09 24.11
C MET A 478 -28.09 -11.49 24.72
N HIS A 479 -29.03 -11.99 25.54
CA HIS A 479 -28.97 -13.36 26.07
C HIS A 479 -29.29 -14.41 25.01
N GLY A 480 -30.17 -14.09 24.06
CA GLY A 480 -30.57 -15.01 22.99
C GLY A 480 -29.51 -15.14 21.88
N GLN A 481 -29.06 -14.01 21.33
CA GLN A 481 -28.06 -13.99 20.27
C GLN A 481 -27.22 -12.71 20.33
N ALA A 482 -25.89 -12.86 20.30
CA ALA A 482 -24.98 -11.73 20.33
C ALA A 482 -25.15 -10.82 19.09
N ALA A 483 -24.96 -9.51 19.28
CA ALA A 483 -24.98 -8.54 18.20
C ALA A 483 -23.94 -8.88 17.12
N SER A 484 -24.36 -8.90 15.85
CA SER A 484 -23.45 -9.11 14.73
C SER A 484 -22.46 -7.95 14.62
N HIS A 485 -21.25 -8.22 14.10
CA HIS A 485 -20.19 -7.22 13.98
C HIS A 485 -20.61 -5.99 13.17
N PHE A 486 -21.57 -6.14 12.25
CA PHE A 486 -22.05 -5.08 11.35
C PHE A 486 -23.36 -4.41 11.79
N MET A 487 -23.96 -4.82 12.92
CA MET A 487 -25.28 -4.36 13.35
C MET A 487 -25.35 -2.83 13.47
N LEU A 488 -24.39 -2.20 14.14
CA LEU A 488 -24.36 -0.73 14.32
C LEU A 488 -24.24 0.01 12.99
N THR A 489 -23.40 -0.49 12.09
CA THR A 489 -23.24 0.10 10.74
C THR A 489 -24.53 -0.01 9.94
N ARG A 490 -25.22 -1.15 10.01
CA ARG A 490 -26.51 -1.38 9.36
C ARG A 490 -27.61 -0.46 9.93
N ILE A 491 -27.66 -0.27 11.25
CA ILE A 491 -28.59 0.67 11.91
C ILE A 491 -28.37 2.11 11.43
N GLU A 492 -27.11 2.55 11.32
CA GLU A 492 -26.81 3.89 10.81
C GLU A 492 -27.21 4.05 9.33
N HIS A 493 -27.07 3.01 8.52
CA HIS A 493 -27.55 3.03 7.13
C HIS A 493 -29.09 3.14 7.06
N LEU A 494 -29.82 2.43 7.92
CA LEU A 494 -31.27 2.56 8.02
C LEU A 494 -31.68 3.97 8.45
N ARG A 495 -31.00 4.54 9.45
CA ARG A 495 -31.26 5.91 9.92
C ARG A 495 -31.16 6.91 8.76
N ARG A 496 -30.10 6.81 7.94
CA ARG A 496 -29.93 7.70 6.78
C ARG A 496 -31.01 7.50 5.72
N ALA A 497 -31.35 6.25 5.40
CA ALA A 497 -32.39 5.96 4.42
C ALA A 497 -33.78 6.46 4.88
N LEU A 498 -34.09 6.30 6.17
CA LEU A 498 -35.29 6.84 6.79
C LEU A 498 -35.35 8.37 6.69
N ILE A 499 -34.24 9.05 6.99
CA ILE A 499 -34.17 10.51 6.88
C ILE A 499 -34.44 10.96 5.45
N THR A 500 -33.81 10.31 4.45
CA THR A 500 -34.04 10.63 3.04
C THR A 500 -35.50 10.40 2.62
N ALA A 501 -36.12 9.32 3.08
CA ALA A 501 -37.53 9.04 2.75
C ALA A 501 -38.49 10.02 3.44
N LEU A 502 -38.25 10.34 4.72
CA LEU A 502 -39.05 11.32 5.46
C LEU A 502 -38.92 12.72 4.85
N GLU A 503 -37.73 13.08 4.36
CA GLU A 503 -37.53 14.32 3.61
C GLU A 503 -38.39 14.36 2.34
N GLN A 504 -38.50 13.25 1.60
CA GLN A 504 -39.35 13.18 0.41
C GLN A 504 -40.85 13.18 0.74
N ILE A 505 -41.26 12.54 1.82
CA ILE A 505 -42.66 12.45 2.23
C ILE A 505 -43.17 13.77 2.84
N TYR A 506 -42.28 14.54 3.48
CA TYR A 506 -42.58 15.84 4.10
C TYR A 506 -42.06 17.05 3.29
N ALA A 507 -41.57 16.84 2.07
CA ALA A 507 -41.32 17.89 1.07
C ALA A 507 -42.62 18.17 0.32
#